data_AF-A0A4Q1IF65-F1
#
_entry.id   AF-A0A4Q1IF65-F1
#
_cell.length_a   1.000
_cell.length_b   1.000
_cell.length_c   1.000
_cell.angle_alpha   90.00
_cell.angle_beta   90.00
_cell.angle_gamma   90.00
#
_symmetry.space_group_name_H-M   'P 1'
#
loop_
_entity.id
_entity.type
_entity.pdbx_description
1 polymer ?
#
loop_
_entity_poly.entity_id
_entity_poly.type
_entity_poly.pdbx_seq_one_letter_code
_entity_poly.pdbx_strand_id
1 'polypeptide(L)'
;MIIDFNEIPAWCKLWVFPSSRKFYDQEISSITETLEAFLNSWTSNNEPIKSAYQLKYERFIIIAVDNSETSLSLKAHDQLSLFILELEKKLDVILLDKINVCYKQGEFVQYKDLIEFKKLMTNKSVSEKTIVFDNMITTKEELENDWEINITDSWLGRFLK
;
A
#
# COMPACT_ATOMS: atom_id res chain seq x y z
N MET A 1 7.17 17.46 -4.93
CA MET A 1 7.13 18.20 -3.65
C MET A 1 6.32 17.40 -2.66
N ILE A 2 6.89 17.15 -1.48
CA ILE A 2 6.21 16.43 -0.40
C ILE A 2 5.43 17.43 0.45
N ILE A 3 4.20 17.06 0.81
CA ILE A 3 3.35 17.76 1.79
C ILE A 3 2.92 16.80 2.89
N ASP A 4 2.39 17.33 3.99
CA ASP A 4 1.84 16.51 5.06
C ASP A 4 0.67 15.66 4.52
N PHE A 5 0.62 14.38 4.93
CA PHE A 5 -0.44 13.48 4.51
C PHE A 5 -1.84 13.95 4.98
N ASN A 6 -1.93 14.72 6.05
CA ASN A 6 -3.19 15.32 6.51
C ASN A 6 -3.65 16.46 5.59
N GLU A 7 -2.72 17.16 4.92
CA GLU A 7 -3.01 18.29 4.04
C GLU A 7 -3.37 17.86 2.61
N ILE A 8 -3.10 16.61 2.21
CA ILE A 8 -3.46 16.13 0.88
C ILE A 8 -4.98 15.90 0.79
N PRO A 9 -5.66 16.37 -0.27
CA PRO A 9 -7.11 16.19 -0.40
C PRO A 9 -7.56 14.72 -0.42
N ALA A 10 -8.78 14.45 0.06
CA ALA A 10 -9.32 13.09 0.19
C ALA A 10 -9.49 12.35 -1.15
N TRP A 11 -9.79 13.09 -2.23
CA TRP A 11 -9.95 12.54 -3.58
C TRP A 11 -8.63 12.27 -4.30
N CYS A 12 -7.49 12.54 -3.66
CA CYS A 12 -6.18 12.36 -4.30
C CYS A 12 -5.91 10.90 -4.63
N LYS A 13 -5.30 10.67 -5.79
CA LYS A 13 -4.92 9.34 -6.24
C LYS A 13 -3.94 8.71 -5.27
N LEU A 14 -4.12 7.43 -4.99
CA LEU A 14 -3.40 6.70 -3.96
C LEU A 14 -2.95 5.33 -4.46
N TRP A 15 -1.79 4.89 -3.98
CA TRP A 15 -1.30 3.53 -4.11
C TRP A 15 -0.90 2.98 -2.75
N VAL A 16 -1.34 1.75 -2.48
CA VAL A 16 -0.84 0.93 -1.37
C VAL A 16 0.07 -0.16 -1.92
N PHE A 17 1.26 -0.27 -1.35
CA PHE A 17 2.26 -1.29 -1.65
C PHE A 17 2.50 -2.17 -0.40
N PRO A 18 1.83 -3.33 -0.29
CA PRO A 18 1.97 -4.22 0.85
C PRO A 18 3.26 -5.04 0.76
N SER A 19 4.09 -5.01 1.81
CA SER A 19 5.28 -5.86 1.86
C SER A 19 4.99 -7.31 2.24
N SER A 20 5.65 -8.26 1.57
CA SER A 20 5.59 -9.70 1.90
C SER A 20 6.13 -10.03 3.29
N ARG A 21 6.97 -9.17 3.88
CA ARG A 21 7.41 -9.26 5.28
C ARG A 21 7.28 -7.92 5.99
N LYS A 22 7.42 -7.93 7.31
CA LYS A 22 7.56 -6.70 8.08
C LYS A 22 8.92 -6.06 7.73
N PHE A 23 8.95 -4.75 7.56
CA PHE A 23 10.18 -3.97 7.49
C PHE A 23 10.85 -3.99 8.87
N TYR A 24 12.17 -4.18 8.91
CA TYR A 24 12.92 -4.06 10.14
C TYR A 24 13.12 -2.58 10.49
N ASP A 25 13.22 -2.25 11.78
CA ASP A 25 13.37 -0.85 12.23
C ASP A 25 14.57 -0.14 11.57
N GLN A 26 15.66 -0.88 11.36
CA GLN A 26 16.85 -0.39 10.65
C GLN A 26 16.62 -0.08 9.16
N GLU A 27 15.62 -0.71 8.53
CA GLU A 27 15.25 -0.48 7.13
C GLU A 27 14.33 0.72 6.97
N ILE A 28 13.48 1.00 7.97
CA ILE A 28 12.48 2.09 7.92
C ILE A 28 13.14 3.42 7.59
N SER A 29 14.27 3.75 8.23
CA SER A 29 15.00 4.98 7.92
C SER A 29 15.48 5.02 6.46
N SER A 30 16.08 3.93 5.96
CA SER A 30 16.56 3.87 4.57
C SER A 30 15.43 3.91 3.55
N ILE A 31 14.29 3.27 3.85
CA ILE A 31 13.08 3.33 3.04
C ILE A 31 12.58 4.77 2.96
N THR A 32 12.50 5.45 4.11
CA THR A 32 12.02 6.83 4.21
C THR A 32 12.91 7.77 3.40
N GLU A 33 14.23 7.71 3.58
CA GLU A 33 15.18 8.53 2.81
C GLU A 33 15.06 8.31 1.29
N THR A 34 15.00 7.04 0.88
CA THR A 34 14.92 6.67 -0.55
C THR A 34 13.58 7.12 -1.16
N LEU A 35 12.49 7.00 -0.39
CA LEU A 35 11.14 7.43 -0.78
C LEU A 35 11.03 8.95 -0.88
N GLU A 36 11.53 9.69 0.11
CA GLU A 36 11.53 11.15 0.09
C GLU A 36 12.38 11.69 -1.08
N ALA A 37 13.54 11.10 -1.34
CA ALA A 37 14.38 11.47 -2.47
C ALA A 37 13.65 11.26 -3.82
N PHE A 38 12.96 10.13 -3.97
CA PHE A 38 12.13 9.86 -5.15
C PHE A 38 10.99 10.89 -5.27
N LEU A 39 10.15 11.06 -4.25
CA LEU A 39 8.99 11.95 -4.30
C LEU A 39 9.35 13.43 -4.52
N ASN A 40 10.52 13.86 -4.06
CA ASN A 40 11.02 15.21 -4.33
C ASN A 40 11.54 15.39 -5.76
N SER A 41 12.09 14.34 -6.38
CA SER A 41 12.55 14.35 -7.78
C SER A 41 11.47 13.94 -8.79
N TRP A 42 10.33 13.42 -8.32
CA TRP A 42 9.26 12.93 -9.15
C TRP A 42 8.46 14.07 -9.80
N THR A 43 8.36 13.99 -11.12
CA THR A 43 7.75 15.02 -11.96
C THR A 43 6.84 14.38 -13.01
N SER A 44 5.79 15.09 -13.41
CA SER A 44 4.92 14.72 -14.52
C SER A 44 4.92 15.87 -15.52
N ASN A 45 5.23 15.58 -16.79
CA ASN A 45 5.33 16.62 -17.84
C ASN A 45 6.27 17.80 -17.45
N ASN A 46 7.35 17.51 -16.73
CA ASN A 46 8.31 18.48 -16.16
C ASN A 46 7.76 19.37 -15.03
N GLU A 47 6.55 19.11 -14.53
CA GLU A 47 6.00 19.79 -13.36
C GLU A 47 6.18 18.92 -12.11
N PRO A 48 6.56 19.51 -10.96
CA PRO A 48 6.63 18.78 -9.70
C PRO A 48 5.26 18.20 -9.32
N ILE A 49 5.25 16.93 -8.92
CA ILE A 49 4.03 16.30 -8.40
C ILE A 49 3.89 16.65 -6.92
N LYS A 50 2.73 17.16 -6.52
CA LYS A 50 2.38 17.33 -5.10
C LYS A 50 1.98 15.96 -4.55
N SER A 51 2.74 15.48 -3.57
CA SER A 51 2.63 14.11 -3.08
C SER A 51 2.74 14.05 -1.56
N ALA A 52 2.20 13.00 -0.98
CA ALA A 52 2.35 12.64 0.42
C ALA A 52 2.56 11.13 0.51
N TYR A 53 3.13 10.65 1.62
CA TYR A 53 3.29 9.23 1.85
C TYR A 53 3.09 8.88 3.32
N GLN A 54 2.84 7.59 3.58
CA GLN A 54 2.80 7.02 4.92
C GLN A 54 3.43 5.63 4.91
N LEU A 55 4.16 5.31 5.98
CA LEU A 55 4.54 3.95 6.32
C LEU A 55 3.61 3.47 7.44
N LYS A 56 2.78 2.46 7.17
CA LYS A 56 1.82 1.92 8.15
C LYS A 56 2.13 0.47 8.48
N TYR A 57 1.91 0.11 9.74
CA TYR A 57 2.06 -1.24 10.28
C TYR A 57 3.43 -1.88 9.98
N GLU A 58 4.46 -1.05 9.77
CA GLU A 58 5.82 -1.45 9.36
C GLU A 58 5.81 -2.42 8.16
N ARG A 59 4.80 -2.30 7.28
CA ARG A 59 4.58 -3.23 6.17
C ARG A 59 4.09 -2.55 4.91
N PHE A 60 3.29 -1.50 5.04
CA PHE A 60 2.69 -0.83 3.90
C PHE A 60 3.43 0.46 3.59
N ILE A 61 3.77 0.64 2.32
CA ILE A 61 4.16 1.93 1.77
C ILE A 61 2.93 2.48 1.06
N ILE A 62 2.46 3.64 1.50
CA ILE A 62 1.31 4.32 0.94
C ILE A 62 1.81 5.62 0.32
N ILE A 63 1.46 5.85 -0.94
CA ILE A 63 1.80 7.07 -1.68
C ILE A 63 0.52 7.68 -2.20
N ALA A 64 0.30 8.95 -1.90
CA ALA A 64 -0.83 9.74 -2.38
C ALA A 64 -0.32 10.93 -3.20
N VAL A 65 -1.04 11.27 -4.26
CA VAL A 65 -0.69 12.38 -5.16
C VAL A 65 -1.90 13.18 -5.53
N ASP A 66 -1.72 14.50 -5.50
CA ASP A 66 -2.73 15.42 -5.98
C ASP A 66 -2.59 15.55 -7.51
N ASN A 67 -3.51 14.90 -8.21
CA ASN A 67 -3.60 14.92 -9.67
C ASN A 67 -4.84 15.70 -10.16
N SER A 68 -5.38 16.59 -9.32
CA SER A 68 -6.60 17.35 -9.63
C SER A 68 -6.38 18.39 -10.74
N GLU A 69 -5.23 19.05 -10.75
CA GLU A 69 -4.89 20.07 -11.75
C GLU A 69 -4.27 19.47 -13.02
N THR A 70 -3.39 18.48 -12.85
CA THR A 70 -2.67 17.83 -13.96
C THR A 70 -2.74 16.31 -13.80
N SER A 71 -3.25 15.65 -14.83
CA SER A 71 -3.22 14.19 -14.90
C SER A 71 -1.78 13.68 -14.94
N LEU A 72 -1.49 12.62 -14.19
CA LEU A 72 -0.20 11.95 -14.23
C LEU A 72 0.05 11.40 -15.64
N SER A 73 1.22 11.72 -16.16
CA SER A 73 1.71 11.15 -17.42
C SER A 73 2.01 9.65 -17.25
N LEU A 74 1.97 8.92 -18.37
CA LEU A 74 2.39 7.51 -18.39
C LEU A 74 3.83 7.34 -17.87
N LYS A 75 4.72 8.28 -18.23
CA LYS A 75 6.10 8.31 -17.74
C LYS A 75 6.18 8.41 -16.22
N ALA A 76 5.32 9.23 -15.60
CA ALA A 76 5.28 9.35 -14.14
C ALA A 76 4.82 8.04 -13.47
N HIS A 77 3.84 7.35 -14.07
CA HIS A 77 3.42 6.01 -13.62
C HIS A 77 4.53 4.96 -13.74
N ASP A 78 5.27 4.96 -14.85
CA ASP A 78 6.39 4.05 -15.07
C ASP A 78 7.51 4.30 -14.07
N GLN A 79 7.83 5.58 -13.79
CA GLN A 79 8.83 5.96 -12.78
C GLN A 79 8.47 5.44 -11.39
N LEU A 80 7.20 5.56 -10.97
CA LEU A 80 6.74 5.01 -9.69
C LEU A 80 6.89 3.49 -9.66
N SER A 81 6.49 2.80 -10.72
CA SER A 81 6.57 1.34 -10.81
C SER A 81 8.03 0.87 -10.74
N LEU A 82 8.94 1.53 -11.46
CA LEU A 82 10.37 1.26 -11.44
C LEU A 82 10.98 1.49 -10.05
N PHE A 83 10.63 2.62 -9.41
CA PHE A 83 11.08 2.91 -8.06
C PHE A 83 10.69 1.82 -7.06
N ILE A 84 9.44 1.36 -7.09
CA ILE A 84 9.00 0.27 -6.20
C ILE A 84 9.71 -1.05 -6.53
N LEU A 85 9.92 -1.39 -7.81
CA LEU A 85 10.70 -2.57 -8.21
C LEU A 85 12.15 -2.55 -7.70
N GLU A 86 12.78 -1.37 -7.70
CA GLU A 86 14.13 -1.20 -7.17
C GLU A 86 14.15 -1.37 -5.64
N LEU A 87 13.14 -0.83 -4.96
CA LEU A 87 12.99 -0.96 -3.52
C LEU A 87 12.71 -2.42 -3.10
N GLU A 88 11.87 -3.15 -3.85
CA GLU A 88 11.63 -4.60 -3.69
C GLU A 88 12.95 -5.38 -3.72
N LYS A 89 13.78 -5.15 -4.74
CA LYS A 89 15.08 -5.83 -4.90
C LYS A 89 16.06 -5.48 -3.79
N LYS A 90 16.11 -4.21 -3.39
CA LYS A 90 17.02 -3.74 -2.33
C LYS A 90 16.68 -4.37 -0.97
N LEU A 91 15.40 -4.53 -0.68
CA LEU A 91 14.91 -5.07 0.60
C LEU A 91 14.73 -6.59 0.58
N ASP A 92 14.84 -7.24 -0.59
CA ASP A 92 14.50 -8.65 -0.78
C ASP A 92 13.06 -8.97 -0.29
N VAL A 93 12.10 -8.19 -0.81
CA VAL A 93 10.67 -8.31 -0.50
C VAL A 93 9.81 -8.18 -1.76
N ILE A 94 8.52 -8.47 -1.64
CA ILE A 94 7.51 -8.19 -2.66
C ILE A 94 6.66 -7.02 -2.14
N LEU A 95 6.38 -6.03 -2.99
CA LEU A 95 5.62 -4.79 -2.75
C LEU A 95 4.51 -4.55 -3.81
N LEU A 96 4.66 -5.09 -5.02
CA LEU A 96 3.73 -4.91 -6.14
C LEU A 96 2.62 -5.97 -6.19
N ASP A 97 2.79 -7.08 -5.48
CA ASP A 97 1.77 -8.12 -5.41
C ASP A 97 0.64 -7.71 -4.44
N LYS A 98 -0.48 -7.30 -5.02
CA LYS A 98 -1.71 -6.93 -4.30
C LYS A 98 -2.68 -8.09 -4.10
N ILE A 99 -2.36 -9.29 -4.61
CA ILE A 99 -3.22 -10.48 -4.54
C ILE A 99 -3.07 -11.18 -3.19
N ASN A 100 -1.87 -11.13 -2.62
CA ASN A 100 -1.60 -11.75 -1.32
C ASN A 100 -2.25 -10.97 -0.17
N VAL A 101 -2.54 -11.68 0.91
CA VAL A 101 -3.45 -11.20 1.95
C VAL A 101 -2.64 -10.71 3.14
N CYS A 102 -2.78 -9.42 3.43
CA CYS A 102 -2.46 -8.88 4.74
C CYS A 102 -3.73 -8.91 5.61
N TYR A 103 -3.59 -9.29 6.88
CA TYR A 103 -4.70 -9.37 7.82
C TYR A 103 -4.27 -9.11 9.26
N LYS A 104 -5.19 -8.63 10.09
CA LYS A 104 -4.94 -8.44 11.52
C LYS A 104 -5.10 -9.77 12.27
N GLN A 105 -4.12 -10.06 13.12
CA GLN A 105 -4.18 -11.14 14.10
C GLN A 105 -3.80 -10.57 15.47
N GLY A 106 -4.82 -10.29 16.28
CA GLY A 106 -4.64 -9.46 17.48
C GLY A 106 -4.23 -8.04 17.08
N GLU A 107 -3.15 -7.54 17.66
CA GLU A 107 -2.61 -6.19 17.38
C GLU A 107 -1.65 -6.16 16.17
N PHE A 108 -1.26 -7.32 15.64
CA PHE A 108 -0.24 -7.43 14.59
C PHE A 108 -0.83 -7.63 13.20
N VAL A 109 -0.14 -7.14 12.18
CA VAL A 109 -0.45 -7.40 10.76
C VAL A 109 0.39 -8.55 10.23
N GLN A 110 -0.30 -9.62 9.85
CA GLN A 110 0.27 -10.81 9.24
C GLN A 110 0.12 -10.77 7.73
N TYR A 111 0.94 -11.57 7.05
CA TYR A 111 0.92 -11.76 5.62
C TYR A 111 0.88 -13.24 5.29
N LYS A 112 0.05 -13.62 4.33
CA LYS A 112 0.06 -14.94 3.70
C LYS A 112 -0.21 -14.81 2.21
N ASP A 113 0.38 -15.70 1.44
CA ASP A 113 -0.08 -15.87 0.06
C ASP A 113 -1.55 -16.32 0.05
N LEU A 114 -2.22 -16.11 -1.07
CA LEU A 114 -3.65 -16.39 -1.20
C LEU A 114 -3.99 -17.88 -0.94
N ILE A 115 -3.10 -18.81 -1.29
CA ILE A 115 -3.34 -20.25 -1.16
C ILE A 115 -3.30 -20.64 0.32
N GLU A 116 -2.29 -20.19 1.05
CA GLU A 116 -2.15 -20.38 2.49
C GLU A 116 -3.26 -19.68 3.26
N PHE A 117 -3.65 -18.46 2.85
CA PHE A 117 -4.74 -17.75 3.49
C PHE A 117 -6.09 -18.48 3.34
N LYS A 118 -6.34 -19.09 2.18
CA LYS A 118 -7.52 -19.95 1.99
C LYS A 118 -7.54 -21.15 2.94
N LYS A 119 -6.39 -21.79 3.19
CA LYS A 119 -6.30 -22.87 4.18
C LYS A 119 -6.63 -22.37 5.59
N LEU A 120 -6.21 -21.15 5.96
CA LEU A 120 -6.57 -20.55 7.25
C LEU A 120 -8.08 -20.33 7.40
N MET A 121 -8.75 -19.90 6.33
CA MET A 121 -10.21 -19.76 6.32
C MET A 121 -10.89 -21.12 6.50
N THR A 122 -10.49 -22.14 5.73
CA THR A 122 -11.05 -23.50 5.82
C THR A 122 -10.84 -24.13 7.21
N ASN A 123 -9.66 -23.91 7.79
CA ASN A 123 -9.31 -24.44 9.12
C ASN A 123 -9.85 -23.58 10.27
N LYS A 124 -10.68 -22.56 9.98
CA LYS A 124 -11.26 -21.62 10.97
C LYS A 124 -10.21 -20.94 11.85
N SER A 125 -8.99 -20.77 11.33
CA SER A 125 -7.91 -20.03 11.99
C SER A 125 -8.11 -18.51 11.90
N VAL A 126 -8.90 -18.08 10.92
CA VAL A 126 -9.45 -16.73 10.80
C VAL A 126 -10.97 -16.81 10.76
N SER A 127 -11.64 -15.76 11.24
CA SER A 127 -13.10 -15.64 11.21
C SER A 127 -13.55 -14.65 10.13
N GLU A 128 -14.83 -14.68 9.81
CA GLU A 128 -15.51 -13.72 8.93
C GLU A 128 -15.25 -12.25 9.30
N LYS A 129 -15.08 -11.98 10.60
CA LYS A 129 -14.82 -10.65 11.18
C LYS A 129 -13.33 -10.30 11.27
N THR A 130 -12.46 -11.15 10.73
CA THR A 130 -11.02 -10.84 10.69
C THR A 130 -10.83 -9.66 9.77
N ILE A 131 -10.10 -8.65 10.22
CA ILE A 131 -9.80 -7.48 9.42
C ILE A 131 -8.72 -7.85 8.40
N VAL A 132 -8.99 -7.58 7.13
CA VAL A 132 -8.08 -7.69 6.00
C VAL A 132 -7.86 -6.30 5.39
N PHE A 133 -6.80 -6.17 4.59
CA PHE A 133 -6.45 -4.90 3.95
C PHE A 133 -6.78 -4.92 2.46
N ASP A 134 -7.63 -3.99 2.01
CA ASP A 134 -7.91 -3.81 0.58
C ASP A 134 -6.84 -2.95 -0.08
N ASN A 135 -5.82 -3.58 -0.65
CA ASN A 135 -4.73 -2.86 -1.32
C ASN A 135 -5.10 -2.35 -2.72
N MET A 136 -6.35 -2.55 -3.18
CA MET A 136 -6.86 -2.09 -4.47
C MET A 136 -7.49 -0.70 -4.43
N ILE A 137 -7.66 -0.11 -3.24
CA ILE A 137 -8.11 1.27 -3.08
C ILE A 137 -7.25 2.26 -3.89
N THR A 138 -7.86 3.36 -4.29
CA THR A 138 -7.28 4.32 -5.24
C THR A 138 -7.32 5.76 -4.77
N THR A 139 -7.96 6.05 -3.64
CA THR A 139 -8.08 7.40 -3.07
C THR A 139 -7.71 7.45 -1.59
N LYS A 140 -7.42 8.65 -1.06
CA LYS A 140 -7.21 8.86 0.38
C LYS A 140 -8.50 8.64 1.19
N GLU A 141 -9.65 9.00 0.64
CA GLU A 141 -10.94 8.75 1.28
C GLU A 141 -11.19 7.25 1.50
N GLU A 142 -10.93 6.42 0.48
CA GLU A 142 -11.01 4.97 0.60
C GLU A 142 -9.96 4.43 1.59
N LEU A 143 -8.78 5.05 1.70
CA LEU A 143 -7.78 4.65 2.70
C LEU A 143 -8.31 4.82 4.13
N GLU A 144 -9.08 5.89 4.37
CA GLU A 144 -9.60 6.23 5.70
C GLU A 144 -10.82 5.38 6.07
N ASN A 145 -11.66 5.03 5.10
CA ASN A 145 -12.96 4.40 5.35
C ASN A 145 -13.03 2.91 4.95
N ASP A 146 -12.30 2.50 3.91
CA ASP A 146 -12.50 1.22 3.22
C ASP A 146 -11.22 0.37 3.10
N TRP A 147 -10.11 0.79 3.71
CA TRP A 147 -8.87 0.03 3.64
C TRP A 147 -8.86 -1.19 4.56
N GLU A 148 -9.39 -1.02 5.78
CA GLU A 148 -9.46 -2.06 6.80
C GLU A 148 -10.88 -2.59 6.89
N ILE A 149 -11.12 -3.72 6.23
CA ILE A 149 -12.47 -4.29 6.07
C ILE A 149 -12.51 -5.72 6.58
N ASN A 150 -13.70 -6.22 6.92
CA ASN A 150 -13.85 -7.62 7.30
C ASN A 150 -13.66 -8.53 6.08
N ILE A 151 -13.30 -9.80 6.30
CA ILE A 151 -13.22 -10.79 5.21
C ILE A 151 -14.53 -10.83 4.41
N THR A 152 -15.68 -10.79 5.08
CA THR A 152 -17.02 -10.84 4.45
C THR A 152 -17.28 -9.70 3.49
N ASP A 153 -16.75 -8.51 3.82
CA ASP A 153 -16.96 -7.28 3.06
C ASP A 153 -15.93 -7.15 1.92
N SER A 154 -14.85 -7.93 2.01
CA SER A 154 -13.80 -8.00 0.98
C SER A 154 -14.12 -8.99 -0.13
N TRP A 155 -13.33 -8.92 -1.22
CA TRP A 155 -13.36 -9.93 -2.27
C TRP A 155 -13.07 -11.35 -1.78
N LEU A 156 -12.39 -11.53 -0.63
CA LEU A 156 -12.10 -12.83 -0.02
C LEU A 156 -13.36 -13.50 0.54
N GLY A 157 -14.42 -12.74 0.82
CA GLY A 157 -15.70 -13.26 1.27
C GLY A 157 -16.31 -14.29 0.32
N ARG A 158 -15.93 -14.24 -0.98
CA ARG A 158 -16.32 -15.26 -1.98
C ARG A 158 -15.81 -16.67 -1.65
N PHE A 159 -14.78 -16.80 -0.81
CA PHE A 159 -14.16 -18.07 -0.42
C PHE A 159 -14.62 -18.59 0.96
N LEU A 160 -15.53 -17.88 1.64
CA LEU A 160 -16.09 -18.31 2.93
C LEU A 160 -17.19 -19.40 2.80
N LYS A 161 -17.53 -19.81 1.56
CA LYS A 161 -18.57 -20.81 1.27
C LYS A 161 -18.08 -22.24 1.42
#